data_AF-A0A8J5KU15-F1
#
_entry.id   AF-A0A8J5KU15-F1
#
_cell.length_a   1.000
_cell.length_b   1.000
_cell.length_c   1.000
_cell.angle_alpha   90.00
_cell.angle_beta   90.00
_cell.angle_gamma   90.00
#
_symmetry.space_group_name_H-M   'P 1'
#
loop_
_entity.id
_entity.type
_entity.pdbx_description
1 polymer ?
#
loop_
_entity_poly.entity_id
_entity_poly.type
_entity_poly.pdbx_seq_one_letter_code
_entity_poly.pdbx_strand_id
1 'polypeptide(L)'
;MQEFPLRHAFSHARYDFTQDLQIKQKHLVTFSVGYDMRMNIDIAIKKLIFLSVSKISLSQFSENFTILLFHYDGRTSEWDEFEWSKKAIHVSAIKQTKWCVDPDSISQHFLFV
;
A
#
# COMPACT_ATOMS: atom_id res chain seq x y z
N MET A 1 27.59 62.28 -7.87
CA MET A 1 27.05 61.98 -9.21
C MET A 1 27.86 60.80 -9.71
N GLN A 2 27.39 59.54 -9.73
CA GLN A 2 26.03 59.02 -9.72
C GLN A 2 26.05 57.63 -9.05
N GLU A 3 25.44 57.53 -7.88
CA GLU A 3 24.91 56.27 -7.32
C GLU A 3 23.56 56.03 -7.98
N PHE A 4 23.28 54.81 -8.46
CA PHE A 4 21.90 54.33 -8.55
C PHE A 4 21.80 52.80 -8.34
N PRO A 5 20.79 52.31 -7.59
CA PRO A 5 20.79 50.97 -7.01
C PRO A 5 19.60 50.10 -7.51
N LEU A 6 19.49 48.91 -6.89
CA LEU A 6 18.26 48.12 -6.66
C LEU A 6 17.68 47.29 -7.83
N ARG A 7 17.77 45.94 -7.76
CA ARG A 7 16.65 45.03 -7.37
C ARG A 7 16.81 43.55 -7.82
N HIS A 8 16.41 42.69 -6.88
CA HIS A 8 15.68 41.40 -7.03
C HIS A 8 16.53 40.15 -7.31
N ALA A 9 16.83 39.36 -6.28
CA ALA A 9 15.98 38.27 -5.77
C ALA A 9 15.99 37.05 -6.70
N PHE A 10 17.05 36.23 -6.60
CA PHE A 10 16.98 34.81 -6.95
C PHE A 10 17.08 33.98 -5.68
N SER A 11 16.01 34.05 -4.90
CA SER A 11 15.74 33.16 -3.77
C SER A 11 14.58 32.25 -4.14
N HIS A 12 14.65 31.44 -5.19
CA HIS A 12 13.61 30.42 -5.40
C HIS A 12 14.16 29.10 -5.93
N ALA A 13 13.70 28.06 -5.23
CA ALA A 13 13.89 26.63 -5.44
C ALA A 13 15.31 26.09 -5.22
N ARG A 14 15.74 26.04 -3.97
CA ARG A 14 16.32 24.76 -3.53
C ARG A 14 15.17 23.76 -3.65
N TYR A 15 15.27 22.84 -4.61
CA TYR A 15 14.49 21.62 -4.56
C TYR A 15 14.88 20.93 -3.25
N ASP A 16 13.97 20.97 -2.28
CA ASP A 16 14.19 20.42 -0.96
C ASP A 16 14.05 18.90 -1.04
N PHE A 17 15.18 18.21 -1.22
CA PHE A 17 15.26 16.75 -1.28
C PHE A 17 14.78 16.07 0.02
N THR A 18 14.49 16.82 1.08
CA THR A 18 13.91 16.27 2.32
C THR A 18 12.44 15.88 2.18
N GLN A 19 11.75 16.26 1.10
CA GLN A 19 10.37 15.82 0.85
C GLN A 19 10.26 14.37 0.37
N ASP A 20 11.36 13.74 -0.06
CA ASP A 20 11.45 12.30 -0.27
C ASP A 20 11.84 11.60 1.04
N LEU A 21 11.11 11.90 2.12
CA LEU A 21 11.11 11.05 3.30
C LEU A 21 10.72 9.65 2.82
N GLN A 22 11.70 8.74 2.74
CA GLN A 22 11.51 7.37 2.34
C GLN A 22 10.38 6.77 3.19
N ILE A 23 9.18 6.69 2.63
CA ILE A 23 8.05 5.98 3.21
C ILE A 23 8.47 4.52 3.23
N LYS A 24 9.18 4.13 4.28
CA LYS A 24 9.52 2.74 4.54
C LYS A 24 8.23 2.07 4.98
N GLN A 25 7.67 1.21 4.14
CA GLN A 25 6.52 0.41 4.54
C GLN A 25 6.95 -0.50 5.70
N LYS A 26 6.27 -0.41 6.83
CA LYS A 26 6.65 -1.14 8.05
C LYS A 26 5.75 -2.35 8.32
N HIS A 27 4.51 -2.27 7.86
CA HIS A 27 3.49 -3.30 8.10
C HIS A 27 2.83 -3.73 6.80
N LEU A 28 2.48 -5.01 6.70
CA LEU A 28 1.72 -5.57 5.58
C LEU A 28 0.39 -6.07 6.11
N VAL A 29 -0.71 -5.56 5.56
CA VAL A 29 -2.05 -6.05 5.82
C VAL A 29 -2.49 -6.85 4.61
N THR A 30 -2.76 -8.14 4.81
CA THR A 30 -3.12 -9.05 3.72
C THR A 30 -4.54 -9.57 3.90
N PHE A 31 -5.30 -9.62 2.82
CA PHE A 31 -6.62 -10.24 2.78
C PHE A 31 -6.71 -11.23 1.61
N SER A 32 -7.27 -12.41 1.86
CA SER A 32 -7.75 -13.31 0.81
C SER A 32 -9.22 -12.98 0.54
N VAL A 33 -9.54 -12.51 -0.66
CA VAL A 33 -10.82 -11.86 -0.95
C VAL A 33 -11.43 -12.34 -2.27
N GLY A 34 -12.75 -12.24 -2.31
CA GLY A 34 -13.53 -12.16 -3.54
C GLY A 34 -14.35 -10.87 -3.55
N TYR A 35 -14.75 -10.43 -4.73
CA TYR A 35 -15.43 -9.16 -4.95
C TYR A 35 -16.73 -8.99 -4.15
N ASP A 36 -17.43 -10.09 -3.85
CA ASP A 36 -18.64 -10.07 -3.04
C ASP A 36 -18.39 -9.56 -1.60
N MET A 37 -17.14 -9.64 -1.10
CA MET A 37 -16.74 -9.15 0.23
C MET A 37 -16.25 -7.71 0.24
N ARG A 38 -16.17 -7.04 -0.92
CA ARG A 38 -15.47 -5.74 -1.08
C ARG A 38 -15.91 -4.67 -0.10
N MET A 39 -17.21 -4.58 0.23
CA MET A 39 -17.72 -3.57 1.16
C MET A 39 -17.26 -3.79 2.59
N ASN A 40 -17.14 -5.05 3.02
CA ASN A 40 -16.61 -5.36 4.34
C ASN A 40 -15.11 -5.00 4.42
N ILE A 41 -14.36 -5.24 3.35
CA ILE A 41 -12.94 -4.90 3.26
C ILE A 41 -12.75 -3.38 3.22
N ASP A 42 -13.58 -2.65 2.47
CA ASP A 42 -13.56 -1.20 2.42
C ASP A 42 -13.80 -0.58 3.81
N ILE A 43 -14.80 -1.07 4.55
CA ILE A 43 -15.05 -0.64 5.94
C ILE A 43 -13.85 -0.94 6.84
N ALA A 44 -13.27 -2.14 6.75
CA ALA A 44 -12.12 -2.54 7.55
C ALA A 44 -10.90 -1.64 7.29
N ILE A 45 -10.60 -1.36 6.02
CA ILE A 45 -9.48 -0.50 5.61
C ILE A 45 -9.72 0.95 6.02
N LYS A 46 -10.92 1.50 5.79
CA LYS A 46 -11.27 2.85 6.26
C LYS A 46 -11.12 2.96 7.78
N LYS A 47 -11.54 1.95 8.54
CA LYS A 47 -11.36 1.93 9.99
C LYS A 47 -9.88 1.86 10.37
N LEU A 48 -9.08 1.07 9.68
CA LEU A 48 -7.65 0.97 9.93
C LEU A 48 -6.94 2.29 9.64
N ILE A 49 -7.25 2.95 8.52
CA ILE A 49 -6.75 4.29 8.17
C ILE A 49 -7.18 5.31 9.22
N PHE A 50 -8.47 5.37 9.55
CA PHE A 50 -9.02 6.33 10.51
C PHE A 50 -8.41 6.16 11.90
N LEU A 51 -8.30 4.92 12.41
CA LEU A 51 -7.67 4.64 13.69
C LEU A 51 -6.18 5.02 13.69
N SER A 52 -5.49 4.87 12.56
CA SER A 52 -4.10 5.29 12.40
C SER A 52 -3.97 6.83 12.42
N VAL A 53 -4.95 7.55 11.88
CA VAL A 53 -5.02 9.02 11.92
C VAL A 53 -5.45 9.53 13.31
N SER A 54 -6.40 8.90 14.00
CA SER A 54 -6.84 9.36 15.33
C SER A 54 -5.76 9.18 16.42
N LYS A 55 -4.78 8.29 16.22
CA LYS A 55 -3.66 8.06 17.15
C LYS A 55 -2.52 9.06 17.04
N ILE A 56 -2.70 10.18 16.31
CA ILE A 56 -1.72 11.27 16.04
C ILE A 56 -0.93 11.78 17.28
N SER A 57 -1.36 11.52 18.52
CA SER A 57 -0.60 11.87 19.73
C SER A 57 0.54 10.88 20.12
N LEU A 58 0.59 9.68 19.53
CA LEU A 58 1.71 8.76 19.71
C LEU A 58 2.41 8.56 18.35
N SER A 59 3.38 9.42 18.08
CA SER A 59 4.20 9.57 16.88
C SER A 59 5.01 8.33 16.43
N GLN A 60 4.66 7.13 16.91
CA GLN A 60 5.27 5.87 16.52
C GLN A 60 4.28 4.89 15.85
N PHE A 61 2.98 5.22 15.77
CA PHE A 61 1.96 4.30 15.22
C PHE A 61 1.39 4.71 13.85
N SER A 62 1.75 5.87 13.28
CA SER A 62 1.28 6.27 11.94
C SER A 62 2.10 5.61 10.82
N GLU A 63 2.34 4.30 10.95
CA GLU A 63 3.30 3.57 10.14
C GLU A 63 2.65 3.01 8.89
N ASN A 64 2.98 3.65 7.76
CA ASN A 64 2.85 3.21 6.37
C ASN A 64 2.69 1.68 6.24
N PHE A 65 1.46 1.22 6.06
CA PHE A 65 1.16 -0.18 5.79
C PHE A 65 0.89 -0.37 4.29
N THR A 66 1.32 -1.50 3.76
CA THR A 66 0.93 -1.96 2.43
C THR A 66 -0.28 -2.85 2.56
N ILE A 67 -1.25 -2.69 1.66
CA ILE A 67 -2.39 -3.61 1.54
C ILE A 67 -2.07 -4.59 0.41
N LEU A 68 -2.23 -5.87 0.68
CA LEU A 68 -2.13 -6.95 -0.30
C LEU A 68 -3.47 -7.70 -0.36
N LEU A 69 -4.06 -7.76 -1.53
CA LEU A 69 -5.30 -8.48 -1.79
C LEU A 69 -5.00 -9.70 -2.66
N PHE A 70 -5.21 -10.89 -2.09
CA PHE A 70 -5.18 -12.17 -2.82
C PHE A 70 -6.58 -12.49 -3.34
N HIS A 71 -6.79 -12.32 -4.64
CA HIS A 71 -8.07 -12.53 -5.31
C HIS A 71 -8.19 -13.98 -5.78
N TYR A 72 -9.03 -14.76 -5.12
CA TYR A 72 -9.32 -16.13 -5.54
C TYR A 72 -10.34 -16.21 -6.68
N ASP A 73 -11.06 -15.12 -6.95
CA ASP A 73 -12.12 -15.04 -7.95
C ASP A 73 -11.66 -14.46 -9.30
N GLY A 74 -10.41 -13.99 -9.39
CA GLY A 74 -9.89 -13.40 -10.63
C GLY A 74 -10.26 -11.93 -10.85
N ARG A 75 -11.02 -11.30 -9.95
CA ARG A 75 -11.67 -10.01 -10.19
C ARG A 75 -10.87 -8.86 -9.61
N THR A 76 -9.71 -8.56 -10.19
CA THR A 76 -8.83 -7.49 -9.67
C THR A 76 -9.28 -6.10 -10.08
N SER A 77 -9.73 -5.92 -11.34
CA SER A 77 -10.08 -4.61 -11.93
C SER A 77 -11.26 -3.95 -11.24
N GLU A 78 -12.21 -4.73 -10.75
CA GLU A 78 -13.43 -4.18 -10.15
C GLU A 78 -13.17 -3.48 -8.81
N TRP A 79 -12.02 -3.75 -8.18
CA TRP A 79 -11.61 -3.06 -6.96
C TRP A 79 -11.08 -1.64 -7.21
N ASP A 80 -10.85 -1.24 -8.46
CA ASP A 80 -10.46 0.13 -8.83
C ASP A 80 -11.55 1.17 -8.48
N GLU A 81 -12.76 0.71 -8.12
CA GLU A 81 -13.81 1.57 -7.53
C GLU A 81 -13.38 2.22 -6.20
N PHE A 82 -12.39 1.64 -5.50
CA PHE A 82 -11.85 2.18 -4.26
C PHE A 82 -10.49 2.85 -4.46
N GLU A 83 -10.39 4.14 -4.09
CA GLU A 83 -9.14 4.91 -4.21
C GLU A 83 -7.96 4.30 -3.43
N TRP A 84 -8.23 3.68 -2.28
CA TRP A 84 -7.19 2.98 -1.51
C TRP A 84 -6.69 1.72 -2.23
N SER A 85 -7.54 1.09 -3.04
CA SER A 85 -7.20 -0.15 -3.74
C SER A 85 -6.24 0.09 -4.90
N LYS A 86 -6.29 1.26 -5.54
CA LYS A 86 -5.32 1.66 -6.57
C LYS A 86 -3.87 1.69 -6.08
N LYS A 87 -3.68 1.80 -4.75
CA LYS A 87 -2.37 1.77 -4.07
C LYS A 87 -2.07 0.41 -3.44
N ALA A 88 -3.03 -0.52 -3.44
CA ALA A 88 -2.85 -1.87 -2.93
C ALA A 88 -2.13 -2.74 -3.97
N ILE A 89 -1.49 -3.80 -3.49
CA ILE A 89 -0.94 -4.85 -4.34
C ILE A 89 -2.06 -5.87 -4.57
N HIS A 90 -2.34 -6.17 -5.83
CA HIS A 90 -3.32 -7.18 -6.21
C HIS A 90 -2.58 -8.40 -6.75
N VAL A 91 -2.78 -9.54 -6.10
CA VAL A 91 -2.32 -10.83 -6.59
C VAL A 91 -3.55 -11.66 -6.90
N SER A 92 -3.69 -12.11 -8.13
CA SER A 92 -4.74 -13.05 -8.51
C SER A 92 -4.14 -14.37 -8.91
N ALA A 93 -4.70 -15.45 -8.37
CA ALA A 93 -4.21 -16.80 -8.60
C ALA A 93 -5.36 -17.67 -9.11
N ILE A 94 -5.81 -17.35 -10.32
CA ILE A 94 -6.87 -18.09 -11.01
C ILE A 94 -6.37 -19.52 -11.26
N LYS A 95 -7.13 -20.53 -10.79
CA LYS A 95 -6.86 -21.97 -11.00
C LYS A 95 -5.59 -22.53 -10.36
N GLN A 96 -5.10 -21.97 -9.24
CA GLN A 96 -4.08 -22.67 -8.44
C GLN A 96 -4.65 -24.02 -7.95
N THR A 97 -3.99 -25.13 -8.30
CA THR A 97 -4.26 -26.43 -7.70
C THR A 97 -3.95 -26.35 -6.21
N LYS A 98 -4.99 -26.47 -5.39
CA LYS A 98 -4.83 -26.68 -3.94
C LYS A 98 -4.00 -27.95 -3.75
N TRP A 99 -2.88 -27.85 -3.05
CA TRP A 99 -2.11 -29.04 -2.67
C TRP A 99 -2.92 -29.87 -1.67
N CYS A 100 -2.98 -31.18 -1.92
CA CYS A 100 -3.04 -32.15 -0.84
C CYS A 100 -1.57 -32.36 -0.42
N VAL A 101 -1.27 -32.37 0.88
CA VAL A 101 -0.02 -33.00 1.33
C VAL A 101 -0.31 -34.48 1.13
N ASP A 102 0.18 -35.03 0.04
CA ASP A 102 0.45 -36.47 0.04
C ASP A 102 1.58 -36.66 1.06
N PRO A 103 1.33 -37.39 2.17
CA PRO A 103 2.33 -37.54 3.22
C PRO A 103 3.62 -38.22 2.75
N ASP A 104 3.62 -38.80 1.55
CA ASP A 104 4.69 -39.66 1.05
C ASP A 104 5.64 -39.02 0.01
N SER A 105 5.40 -37.79 -0.46
CA SER A 105 6.30 -37.15 -1.44
C SER A 105 7.28 -36.16 -0.78
N ILE A 106 8.45 -36.68 -0.39
CA ILE A 106 9.59 -35.84 -0.01
C ILE A 106 10.24 -35.31 -1.30
N SER A 107 10.55 -34.01 -1.29
CA SER A 107 11.30 -33.25 -2.29
C SER A 107 10.48 -32.73 -3.47
N GLN A 108 10.18 -31.42 -3.43
CA GLN A 108 10.77 -30.48 -4.39
C GLN A 108 10.68 -29.04 -3.86
N HIS A 109 11.68 -28.23 -4.23
CA HIS A 109 11.86 -26.85 -3.82
C HIS A 109 10.62 -25.99 -4.18
N PHE A 110 9.95 -25.44 -3.18
CA PHE A 110 8.86 -24.50 -3.37
C PHE A 110 9.41 -23.07 -3.51
N LEU A 111 9.31 -22.50 -4.71
CA LEU A 111 9.26 -21.04 -4.85
C LEU A 111 7.86 -20.59 -4.48
N PHE A 112 7.76 -19.74 -3.46
CA PHE A 112 6.56 -18.96 -3.17
C PHE A 112 6.32 -17.97 -4.32
N VAL A 113 5.09 -17.93 -4.82
CA VAL A 113 4.47 -16.71 -5.36
C VAL A 113 3.48 -16.20 -4.34
#